data_AF-A0A415L4B0-F1
#
_entry.id   AF-A0A415L4B0-F1
#
_cell.length_a   1.000
_cell.length_b   1.000
_cell.length_c   1.000
_cell.angle_alpha   90.00
_cell.angle_beta   90.00
_cell.angle_gamma   90.00
#
_symmetry.space_group_name_H-M   'P 1'
#
loop_
_entity.id
_entity.type
_entity.pdbx_description
1 polymer ?
#
loop_
_entity_poly.entity_id
_entity_poly.type
_entity_poly.pdbx_seq_one_letter_code
_entity_poly.pdbx_strand_id
1 'polypeptide(L)'
;MRLIDADITIKELNDKIAKLDAKQQIYMENGLTSIADSMARKIELCIECRELLEHQPTAYDVDKVVEQCENVAEKYADCDEFVCSKCGIHLGEWVEVSIDEDYDDEIHSEYVFKYCPNCGAKIKAGD
;
A
#
# COMPACT_ATOMS: atom_id res chain seq x y z
N MET A 1 -1.09 8.73 2.82
CA MET A 1 -2.55 8.60 2.68
C MET A 1 -2.89 7.12 2.64
N ARG A 2 -3.66 6.59 3.59
CA ARG A 2 -4.13 5.19 3.56
C ARG A 2 -5.38 5.11 2.66
N LEU A 3 -5.70 3.92 2.10
CA LEU A 3 -6.83 3.71 1.17
C LEU A 3 -8.22 3.87 1.84
N ILE A 4 -8.25 4.06 3.15
CA ILE A 4 -9.42 4.33 3.98
C ILE A 4 -9.06 5.58 4.81
N ASP A 5 -10.05 6.32 5.32
CA ASP A 5 -9.91 7.28 6.43
C ASP A 5 -9.43 6.59 7.74
N ALA A 6 -8.52 5.61 7.64
CA ALA A 6 -7.98 4.81 8.73
C ALA A 6 -7.35 5.69 9.80
N ASP A 7 -6.76 6.84 9.43
CA ASP A 7 -6.23 7.80 10.39
C ASP A 7 -7.35 8.44 11.23
N ILE A 8 -8.52 8.71 10.62
CA ILE A 8 -9.72 9.19 11.32
C ILE A 8 -10.25 8.08 12.23
N THR A 9 -10.36 6.85 11.73
CA THR A 9 -10.84 5.70 12.51
C THR A 9 -9.91 5.36 13.67
N ILE A 10 -8.58 5.42 13.49
CA ILE A 10 -7.58 5.23 14.55
C ILE A 10 -7.77 6.29 15.64
N LYS A 11 -8.01 7.55 15.25
CA LYS A 11 -8.32 8.62 16.20
C LYS A 11 -9.60 8.33 16.99
N GLU A 12 -10.68 7.94 16.32
CA GLU A 12 -11.94 7.57 16.97
C GLU A 12 -11.79 6.38 17.93
N LEU A 13 -10.99 5.38 17.57
CA LEU A 13 -10.67 4.24 18.42
C LEU A 13 -9.89 4.66 19.67
N ASN A 14 -8.89 5.54 19.53
CA ASN A 14 -8.15 6.07 20.67
C ASN A 14 -9.07 6.85 21.63
N ASP A 15 -9.95 7.71 21.10
CA ASP A 15 -10.94 8.43 21.91
C ASP A 15 -11.90 7.49 22.63
N LYS A 16 -12.28 6.38 21.98
CA LYS A 16 -13.16 5.36 22.55
C LYS A 16 -12.45 4.55 23.65
N ILE A 17 -11.19 4.17 23.43
CA ILE A 17 -10.36 3.48 24.42
C ILE A 17 -10.26 4.33 25.68
N ALA A 18 -9.89 5.61 25.56
CA ALA A 18 -9.77 6.53 26.70
C ALA A 18 -11.09 6.66 27.50
N LYS A 19 -12.24 6.75 26.81
CA LYS A 19 -13.56 6.79 27.46
C LYS A 19 -13.92 5.49 28.17
N LEU A 20 -13.57 4.34 27.60
CA LEU A 20 -13.84 3.04 28.20
C LEU A 20 -12.94 2.81 29.42
N ASP A 21 -11.66 3.19 29.33
CA ASP A 21 -10.67 3.06 30.39
C ASP A 21 -11.06 3.91 31.61
N ALA A 22 -11.43 5.17 31.39
CA ALA A 22 -11.96 6.04 32.46
C ALA A 22 -13.21 5.44 33.15
N LYS A 23 -14.12 4.84 32.37
CA LYS A 23 -15.31 4.17 32.95
C LYS A 23 -14.94 2.90 33.70
N GLN A 24 -14.00 2.11 33.18
CA GLN A 24 -13.52 0.90 33.84
C GLN A 24 -12.95 1.25 35.22
N GLN A 25 -12.13 2.30 35.30
CA GLN A 25 -11.55 2.75 36.56
C GLN A 25 -12.62 3.13 37.59
N ILE A 26 -13.65 3.88 37.18
CA ILE A 26 -14.81 4.20 38.04
C ILE A 26 -15.50 2.92 38.54
N TYR A 27 -15.70 1.91 37.68
CA TYR A 27 -16.30 0.65 38.10
C TYR A 27 -15.40 -0.14 39.06
N MET A 28 -14.08 -0.13 38.87
CA MET A 28 -13.13 -0.75 39.79
C MET A 28 -13.14 -0.08 41.16
N GLU A 29 -13.13 1.25 41.21
CA GLU A 29 -13.18 2.04 42.46
C GLU A 29 -14.47 1.79 43.25
N ASN A 30 -15.58 1.53 42.55
CA ASN A 30 -16.87 1.20 43.18
C ASN A 30 -17.06 -0.29 43.46
N GLY A 31 -16.05 -1.14 43.23
CA GLY A 31 -16.12 -2.59 43.47
C GLY A 31 -17.03 -3.36 42.49
N LEU A 32 -17.42 -2.75 41.36
CA LEU A 32 -18.27 -3.35 40.33
C LEU A 32 -17.43 -4.17 39.34
N THR A 33 -16.75 -5.18 39.85
CA THR A 33 -15.72 -5.96 39.12
C THR A 33 -16.23 -6.61 37.84
N SER A 34 -17.42 -7.23 37.85
CA SER A 34 -18.01 -7.85 36.65
C SER A 34 -18.22 -6.86 35.50
N ILE A 35 -18.61 -5.61 35.81
CA ILE A 35 -18.79 -4.56 34.81
C ILE A 35 -17.43 -4.06 34.32
N ALA A 36 -16.46 -3.89 35.23
CA ALA A 36 -15.09 -3.53 34.89
C ALA A 36 -14.45 -4.57 33.95
N ASP A 37 -14.64 -5.87 34.22
CA ASP A 37 -14.14 -6.97 33.38
C ASP A 37 -14.79 -6.98 31.98
N SER A 38 -16.08 -6.66 31.90
CA SER A 38 -16.73 -6.49 30.60
C SER A 38 -16.18 -5.30 29.83
N MET A 39 -15.75 -4.24 30.53
CA MET A 39 -15.17 -3.07 29.90
C MET A 39 -13.74 -3.33 29.43
N ALA A 40 -12.94 -4.04 30.23
CA ALA A 40 -11.59 -4.51 29.87
C ALA A 40 -11.61 -5.26 28.54
N ARG A 41 -12.55 -6.21 28.37
CA ARG A 41 -12.74 -6.95 27.12
C ARG A 41 -13.08 -6.05 25.92
N LYS A 42 -13.85 -4.98 26.14
CA LYS A 42 -14.15 -4.01 25.06
C LYS A 42 -12.94 -3.14 24.71
N ILE A 43 -12.12 -2.80 25.69
CA ILE A 43 -10.87 -2.04 25.48
C ILE A 43 -9.91 -2.89 24.66
N GLU A 44 -9.72 -4.16 25.04
CA GLU A 44 -8.87 -5.12 24.33
C GLU A 44 -9.27 -5.24 22.85
N LEU A 45 -10.56 -5.41 22.56
CA LEU A 45 -11.06 -5.44 21.18
C LEU A 45 -10.80 -4.13 20.42
N CYS A 46 -10.91 -2.97 21.08
CA CYS A 46 -10.63 -1.69 20.43
C CYS A 46 -9.13 -1.51 20.14
N ILE A 47 -8.26 -2.03 21.00
CA ILE A 47 -6.80 -2.02 20.80
C ILE A 47 -6.45 -2.91 19.61
N GLU A 48 -6.98 -4.13 19.54
CA GLU A 48 -6.75 -5.05 18.42
C GLU A 48 -7.21 -4.43 17.08
N CYS A 49 -8.40 -3.82 17.05
CA CYS A 49 -8.87 -3.10 15.85
C CYS A 49 -7.92 -1.96 15.43
N ARG A 50 -7.39 -1.20 16.40
CA ARG A 50 -6.46 -0.10 16.13
C ARG A 50 -5.15 -0.62 15.55
N GLU A 51 -4.58 -1.66 16.13
CA GLU A 51 -3.32 -2.27 15.68
C GLU A 51 -3.44 -2.79 14.25
N LEU A 52 -4.55 -3.44 13.89
CA LEU A 52 -4.80 -3.88 12.52
C LEU A 52 -4.82 -2.72 11.51
N LEU A 53 -5.39 -1.58 11.90
CA LEU A 53 -5.44 -0.39 11.06
C LEU A 53 -4.08 0.33 10.96
N GLU A 54 -3.29 0.32 12.02
CA GLU A 54 -1.94 0.93 12.04
C GLU A 54 -0.98 0.21 11.08
N HIS A 55 -1.14 -1.11 10.93
CA HIS A 55 -0.31 -1.94 10.05
C HIS A 55 -0.82 -2.03 8.60
N GLN A 56 -1.93 -1.37 8.27
CA GLN A 56 -2.39 -1.29 6.87
C GLN A 56 -1.33 -0.58 6.01
N PRO A 57 -0.99 -1.12 4.83
CA PRO A 57 -0.12 -0.46 3.86
C PRO A 57 -0.63 0.94 3.52
N THR A 58 0.28 1.88 3.40
CA THR A 58 -0.05 3.24 2.98
C THR A 58 0.06 3.38 1.46
N ALA A 59 -0.42 4.51 0.90
CA ALA A 59 -0.14 4.87 -0.49
C ALA A 59 1.35 5.05 -0.82
N TYR A 60 2.25 4.98 0.16
CA TYR A 60 3.70 4.94 -0.04
C TYR A 60 4.26 3.51 -0.03
N ASP A 61 3.46 2.52 0.36
CA ASP A 61 3.79 1.09 0.36
C ASP A 61 3.30 0.39 -0.91
N VAL A 62 3.13 1.12 -2.02
CA VAL A 62 2.60 0.59 -3.30
C VAL A 62 3.33 -0.70 -3.70
N ASP A 63 4.65 -0.72 -3.56
CA ASP A 63 5.51 -1.88 -3.84
C ASP A 63 5.17 -3.15 -3.05
N LYS A 64 4.56 -3.02 -1.86
CA LYS A 64 4.17 -4.14 -1.00
C LYS A 64 2.77 -4.68 -1.34
N VAL A 65 1.97 -3.91 -2.07
CA VAL A 65 0.56 -4.24 -2.37
C VAL A 65 0.33 -4.54 -3.85
N VAL A 66 1.17 -4.02 -4.74
CA VAL A 66 1.09 -4.37 -6.16
C VAL A 66 1.61 -5.78 -6.38
N GLU A 67 0.87 -6.53 -7.18
CA GLU A 67 1.35 -7.82 -7.67
C GLU A 67 2.63 -7.64 -8.49
N GLN A 68 3.44 -8.69 -8.53
CA GLN A 68 4.70 -8.70 -9.27
C GLN A 68 4.54 -9.41 -10.60
N CYS A 69 5.36 -9.02 -11.58
CA CYS A 69 5.54 -9.74 -12.83
C CYS A 69 7.01 -9.71 -13.23
N GLU A 70 7.32 -10.44 -14.28
CA GLU A 70 8.64 -10.53 -14.90
C GLU A 70 8.47 -10.22 -16.40
N ASN A 71 9.52 -9.66 -17.00
CA ASN A 71 9.65 -9.69 -18.45
C ASN A 71 10.13 -11.09 -18.86
N VAL A 72 9.32 -11.81 -19.63
CA VAL A 72 9.66 -13.16 -20.12
C VAL A 72 10.07 -13.16 -21.59
N ALA A 73 10.37 -11.99 -22.16
CA ALA A 73 11.01 -11.90 -23.46
C ALA A 73 12.39 -12.59 -23.41
N GLU A 74 12.65 -13.52 -24.32
CA GLU A 74 13.90 -14.30 -24.34
C GLU A 74 14.94 -13.74 -25.32
N LYS A 75 14.50 -12.93 -26.29
CA LYS A 75 15.27 -12.69 -27.51
C LYS A 75 15.95 -11.31 -27.56
N TYR A 76 15.28 -10.28 -27.07
CA TYR A 76 15.76 -8.90 -27.14
C TYR A 76 15.93 -8.32 -25.74
N ALA A 77 16.60 -7.16 -25.64
CA ALA A 77 16.82 -6.51 -24.37
C ALA A 77 15.49 -6.02 -23.76
N ASP A 78 15.50 -5.78 -22.44
CA ASP A 78 14.32 -5.29 -21.71
C ASP A 78 13.80 -3.92 -22.19
N CYS A 79 14.61 -3.17 -22.95
CA CYS A 79 14.22 -1.92 -23.59
C CYS A 79 13.65 -2.09 -25.01
N ASP A 80 13.73 -3.28 -25.59
CA ASP A 80 13.31 -3.58 -26.97
C ASP A 80 12.03 -4.43 -27.02
N GLU A 81 11.89 -5.40 -26.11
CA GLU A 81 10.78 -6.35 -26.07
C GLU A 81 10.32 -6.62 -24.63
N PHE A 82 9.01 -6.55 -24.41
CA PHE A 82 8.41 -6.79 -23.11
C PHE A 82 7.23 -7.75 -23.23
N VAL A 83 7.33 -8.90 -22.56
CA VAL A 83 6.23 -9.86 -22.40
C VAL A 83 5.93 -10.01 -20.91
N CYS A 84 4.75 -9.55 -20.49
CA CYS A 84 4.35 -9.62 -19.10
C CYS A 84 3.97 -11.05 -18.69
N SER A 85 4.69 -11.65 -17.73
CA SER A 85 4.37 -12.98 -17.20
C SER A 85 2.98 -13.09 -16.56
N LYS A 86 2.39 -11.97 -16.13
CA LYS A 86 1.10 -11.93 -15.43
C LYS A 86 -0.10 -11.80 -16.37
N CYS A 87 -0.09 -10.82 -17.27
CA CYS A 87 -1.24 -10.54 -18.12
C CYS A 87 -1.05 -10.94 -19.58
N GLY A 88 0.16 -11.38 -19.96
CA GLY A 88 0.48 -11.83 -21.31
C GLY A 88 0.53 -10.72 -22.35
N ILE A 89 0.46 -9.43 -21.96
CA ILE A 89 0.70 -8.36 -22.93
C ILE A 89 2.12 -8.47 -23.48
N HIS A 90 2.22 -8.35 -24.79
CA HIS A 90 3.48 -8.33 -25.55
C HIS A 90 3.60 -6.98 -26.23
N LEU A 91 4.66 -6.25 -25.90
CA LEU A 91 5.02 -4.96 -26.47
C LEU A 91 6.40 -5.05 -27.09
N GLY A 92 6.66 -4.23 -28.10
CA GLY A 92 7.95 -4.06 -28.74
C GLY A 92 8.08 -2.68 -29.37
N GLU A 93 9.31 -2.29 -29.71
CA GLU A 93 9.63 -1.07 -30.46
C GLU A 93 9.15 0.24 -29.82
N TRP A 94 9.16 0.34 -28.48
CA TRP A 94 8.84 1.61 -27.81
C TRP A 94 10.10 2.45 -27.58
N VAL A 95 9.89 3.76 -27.43
CA VAL A 95 10.95 4.74 -27.13
C VAL A 95 10.43 5.77 -26.13
N GLU A 96 11.32 6.32 -25.31
CA GLU A 96 11.05 7.55 -24.57
C GLU A 96 11.39 8.75 -25.47
N VAL A 97 10.44 9.67 -25.60
CA VAL A 97 10.62 10.91 -26.37
C VAL A 97 10.63 12.08 -25.40
N SER A 98 11.70 12.87 -25.45
CA SER A 98 11.84 14.13 -24.74
C SER A 98 12.17 15.25 -25.73
N ILE A 99 11.92 16.50 -25.34
CA ILE A 99 12.17 17.69 -26.17
C ILE A 99 13.33 18.46 -25.56
N ASP A 100 14.33 18.81 -26.37
CA ASP A 100 15.40 19.72 -25.97
C ASP A 100 14.84 21.13 -25.77
N GLU A 101 14.94 21.66 -24.53
CA GLU A 101 14.38 22.96 -24.16
C GLU A 101 15.00 24.15 -24.92
N ASP A 102 16.22 23.99 -25.46
CA ASP A 102 16.95 25.06 -26.15
C ASP A 102 16.72 25.06 -27.67
N TYR A 103 16.44 23.89 -28.25
CA TYR A 103 16.41 23.68 -29.70
C TYR A 103 15.07 23.17 -30.25
N ASP A 104 14.07 22.87 -29.40
CA ASP A 104 12.81 22.23 -29.78
C ASP A 104 12.99 20.91 -30.55
N ASP A 105 14.16 20.27 -30.41
CA ASP A 105 14.51 19.02 -31.08
C ASP A 105 14.01 17.81 -30.27
N GLU A 106 13.46 16.80 -30.96
CA GLU A 106 13.03 15.54 -30.34
C GLU A 106 14.24 14.61 -30.09
N ILE A 107 14.42 14.22 -28.82
CA ILE A 107 15.41 13.24 -28.38
C ILE A 107 14.69 11.92 -28.09
N HIS A 108 15.10 10.87 -28.78
CA HIS A 108 14.62 9.51 -28.57
C HIS A 108 15.64 8.71 -27.75
N SER A 109 15.20 8.13 -26.64
CA SER A 109 16.03 7.29 -25.76
C SER A 109 15.40 5.93 -25.51
N GLU A 110 16.24 4.95 -25.22
CA GLU A 110 15.80 3.64 -24.73
C GLU A 110 15.07 3.79 -23.39
N TYR A 111 14.03 2.98 -23.20
CA TYR A 111 13.22 3.02 -21.99
C TYR A 111 12.95 1.62 -21.47
N VAL A 112 13.06 1.41 -20.16
CA VAL A 112 12.73 0.13 -19.52
C VAL A 112 11.54 0.33 -18.60
N PHE A 113 10.49 -0.48 -18.79
CA PHE A 113 9.31 -0.42 -17.94
C PHE A 113 9.63 -0.83 -16.50
N LYS A 114 9.18 -0.01 -15.54
CA LYS A 114 9.22 -0.35 -14.10
C LYS A 114 7.98 -1.12 -13.65
N TYR A 115 6.87 -0.91 -14.34
CA TYR A 115 5.58 -1.55 -14.11
C TYR A 115 4.99 -1.98 -15.44
N CYS A 116 4.25 -3.09 -15.46
CA CYS A 116 3.52 -3.49 -16.64
C CYS A 116 2.49 -2.39 -17.01
N PRO A 117 2.56 -1.80 -18.21
CA PRO A 117 1.70 -0.69 -18.59
C PRO A 117 0.22 -1.08 -18.74
N ASN A 118 -0.08 -2.39 -18.83
CA ASN A 118 -1.43 -2.91 -18.94
C ASN A 118 -2.05 -3.29 -17.59
N CYS A 119 -1.34 -4.04 -16.75
CA CYS A 119 -1.90 -4.59 -15.51
C CYS A 119 -1.37 -3.95 -14.23
N GLY A 120 -0.44 -3.00 -14.33
CA GLY A 120 0.13 -2.26 -13.19
C GLY A 120 1.03 -3.09 -12.26
N ALA A 121 1.30 -4.36 -12.59
CA ALA A 121 2.19 -5.19 -11.80
C ALA A 121 3.62 -4.64 -11.83
N LYS A 122 4.32 -4.70 -10.69
CA LYS A 122 5.72 -4.28 -10.60
C LYS A 122 6.61 -5.29 -11.30
N ILE A 123 7.46 -4.82 -12.20
CA ILE A 123 8.43 -5.67 -12.90
C ILE A 123 9.61 -5.89 -11.95
N LYS A 124 9.98 -7.15 -11.72
CA LYS A 124 11.18 -7.47 -10.93
C LYS A 124 12.41 -6.97 -11.69
N ALA A 125 13.30 -6.25 -11.02
CA ALA A 125 14.62 -5.96 -11.56
C ALA A 125 15.37 -7.29 -11.74
N GLY A 126 16.02 -7.49 -12.88
CA GLY A 126 16.97 -8.58 -13.05
C GLY A 126 18.14 -8.40 -12.08
N ASP A 127 18.58 -9.48 -11.45
CA ASP A 127 19.79 -9.53 -10.61
C ASP A 127 21.08 -9.39 -11.44
#